data_AF-A0A7C2QG31-F1
#
_entry.id   AF-A0A7C2QG31-F1
#
_cell.length_a   1.000
_cell.length_b   1.000
_cell.length_c   1.000
_cell.angle_alpha   90.00
_cell.angle_beta   90.00
_cell.angle_gamma   90.00
#
_symmetry.space_group_name_H-M   'P 1'
#
loop_
_entity.id
_entity.type
_entity.pdbx_description
1 polymer ?
#
loop_
_entity_poly.entity_id
_entity_poly.type
_entity_poly.pdbx_seq_one_letter_code
_entity_poly.pdbx_strand_id
1 'polypeptide(L)'
;MIGVYYVDTAIPSDRKKRGRVRLIRSSTGGKVFKVRRLTELEGADEIYINSLLPELYDEILESLRRGVRVYLLKDVRKLMRMENNLKKNDENNAMLFSRIPREAFRLLTIEEIELKAETHPLINKYEWLVRWRKQLRKLVKDGYDYNFKESIRLMEMDRRKISSEEIIRQVDSLPIYGEIWWKACEILGAQEER
;
A
#
# COMPACT_ATOMS: atom_id res chain seq x y z
N MET A 1 -7.22 27.89 12.70
CA MET A 1 -7.55 26.73 13.55
C MET A 1 -7.00 25.52 12.82
N ILE A 2 -6.17 24.68 13.44
CA ILE A 2 -5.49 23.59 12.71
C ILE A 2 -6.50 22.46 12.43
N GLY A 3 -6.74 22.15 11.15
CA GLY A 3 -7.62 21.08 10.71
C GLY A 3 -6.93 19.72 10.81
N VAL A 4 -7.11 19.00 11.92
CA VAL A 4 -6.54 17.65 12.12
C VAL A 4 -7.61 16.58 12.02
N TYR A 5 -7.38 15.60 11.13
CA TYR A 5 -8.31 14.53 10.80
C TYR A 5 -7.67 13.14 10.96
N TYR A 6 -8.41 12.21 11.53
CA TYR A 6 -8.04 10.79 11.61
C TYR A 6 -8.97 9.99 10.71
N VAL A 7 -8.42 9.29 9.72
CA VAL A 7 -9.16 8.60 8.68
C VAL A 7 -8.91 7.09 8.73
N ASP A 8 -9.98 6.32 8.92
CA ASP A 8 -9.93 4.87 8.71
C ASP A 8 -9.95 4.57 7.20
N THR A 9 -8.83 4.02 6.74
CA THR A 9 -8.55 3.70 5.33
C THR A 9 -8.51 2.20 5.08
N ALA A 10 -8.68 1.35 6.09
CA ALA A 10 -8.61 -0.09 5.94
C ALA A 10 -9.83 -0.63 5.17
N ILE A 11 -9.59 -1.56 4.25
CA ILE A 11 -10.67 -2.30 3.58
C ILE A 11 -11.11 -3.43 4.53
N PRO A 12 -12.41 -3.53 4.89
CA PRO A 12 -12.88 -4.61 5.73
C PRO A 12 -12.70 -5.98 5.05
N SER A 13 -12.45 -7.00 5.88
CA SER A 13 -12.10 -8.37 5.47
C SER A 13 -13.15 -9.06 4.60
N ASP A 14 -14.41 -8.62 4.66
CA ASP A 14 -15.51 -9.13 3.84
C ASP A 14 -15.52 -8.57 2.40
N ARG A 15 -14.63 -7.62 2.07
CA ARG A 15 -14.53 -6.92 0.78
C ARG A 15 -15.84 -6.26 0.32
N LYS A 16 -16.87 -6.19 1.17
CA LYS A 16 -18.20 -5.65 0.82
C LYS A 16 -18.19 -4.13 0.66
N LYS A 17 -17.16 -3.45 1.17
CA LYS A 17 -16.92 -2.02 0.96
C LYS A 17 -15.90 -1.74 -0.14
N ARG A 18 -16.00 -2.43 -1.29
CA ARG A 18 -15.32 -1.97 -2.50
C ARG A 18 -16.03 -0.71 -3.01
N GLY A 19 -15.59 0.44 -2.51
CA GLY A 19 -15.98 1.75 -3.05
C GLY A 19 -16.35 2.80 -2.00
N ARG A 20 -15.38 3.67 -1.70
CA ARG A 20 -15.58 5.11 -1.52
C ARG A 20 -16.32 5.61 -0.28
N VAL A 21 -16.21 4.96 0.88
CA VAL A 21 -16.63 5.62 2.14
C VAL A 21 -15.59 5.35 3.22
N ARG A 22 -14.89 6.41 3.62
CA ARG A 22 -13.95 6.43 4.74
C ARG A 22 -14.60 7.16 5.90
N LEU A 23 -14.36 6.69 7.12
CA LEU A 23 -14.81 7.42 8.30
C LEU A 23 -13.69 8.28 8.82
N ILE A 24 -14.06 9.51 9.15
CA ILE A 24 -13.17 10.50 9.68
C ILE A 24 -13.64 10.92 11.04
N ARG A 25 -12.68 11.11 11.94
CA ARG A 25 -12.88 11.84 13.18
C ARG A 25 -12.06 13.13 13.15
N SER A 26 -12.75 14.26 13.32
CA SER A 26 -12.09 15.56 13.47
C SER A 26 -11.66 15.77 14.93
N SER A 27 -10.44 16.25 15.14
CA SER A 27 -9.93 16.61 16.48
C SER A 27 -10.59 17.88 17.04
N THR A 28 -11.02 18.82 16.19
CA THR A 28 -11.53 20.14 16.60
C THR A 28 -12.99 20.13 17.02
N GLY A 29 -13.72 19.02 16.81
CA GLY A 29 -15.13 18.93 17.18
C GLY A 29 -15.63 17.55 17.61
N GLY A 30 -14.77 16.52 17.68
CA GLY A 30 -15.15 15.15 18.09
C GLY A 30 -16.18 14.46 17.19
N LYS A 31 -16.65 15.13 16.13
CA LYS A 31 -17.65 14.63 15.19
C LYS A 31 -17.02 13.57 14.30
N VAL A 32 -17.75 12.46 14.15
CA VAL A 32 -17.46 11.43 13.17
C VAL A 32 -18.34 11.68 11.95
N PHE A 33 -17.75 11.67 10.76
CA PHE A 33 -18.47 11.81 9.50
C PHE A 33 -17.81 10.96 8.41
N LYS A 34 -18.50 10.84 7.28
CA LYS A 34 -18.10 10.00 6.16
C LYS A 34 -17.62 10.90 5.01
N VAL A 35 -16.47 10.57 4.42
CA VAL A 35 -16.04 11.14 3.13
C VAL A 35 -15.86 10.05 2.12
N ARG A 36 -15.92 10.42 0.84
CA ARG A 36 -15.55 9.49 -0.23
C ARG A 36 -14.08 9.60 -0.60
N ARG A 37 -13.52 10.81 -0.51
CA ARG A 37 -12.12 11.13 -0.84
C ARG A 37 -11.44 11.90 0.29
N LEU A 38 -10.12 11.74 0.43
CA LEU A 38 -9.30 12.54 1.35
C LEU A 38 -9.30 14.01 0.92
N THR A 39 -9.44 14.27 -0.38
CA THR A 39 -9.43 15.61 -0.95
C THR A 39 -10.67 16.44 -0.58
N GLU A 40 -11.75 15.78 -0.13
CA GLU A 40 -12.95 16.43 0.45
C GLU A 40 -12.67 17.10 1.82
N LEU A 41 -11.50 16.85 2.42
CA LEU A 41 -11.07 17.48 3.67
C LEU A 41 -10.51 18.89 3.42
N GLU A 42 -11.38 19.80 2.98
CA GLU A 42 -11.03 21.21 2.80
C GLU A 42 -10.59 21.85 4.13
N GLY A 43 -9.43 22.51 4.13
CA GLY A 43 -8.85 23.11 5.35
C GLY A 43 -8.11 22.14 6.26
N ALA A 44 -7.82 20.91 5.81
CA ALA A 44 -6.94 20.00 6.53
C ALA A 44 -5.48 20.50 6.52
N ASP A 45 -4.88 20.56 7.70
CA ASP A 45 -3.44 20.74 7.89
C ASP A 45 -2.73 19.40 8.11
N GLU A 46 -3.41 18.46 8.79
CA GLU A 46 -2.87 17.14 9.12
C GLU A 46 -3.92 16.04 8.90
N ILE A 47 -3.51 14.96 8.24
CA ILE A 47 -4.33 13.78 7.99
C ILE A 47 -3.56 12.56 8.52
N TYR A 48 -4.17 11.80 9.42
CA TYR A 48 -3.63 10.56 9.95
C TYR A 48 -4.40 9.39 9.31
N ILE A 49 -3.70 8.38 8.80
CA ILE A 49 -4.26 7.19 8.16
C ILE A 49 -3.69 5.90 8.77
N ASN A 50 -4.50 4.84 8.81
CA ASN A 50 -4.11 3.54 9.40
C ASN A 50 -3.55 2.55 8.38
N SER A 51 -3.76 2.76 7.08
CA SER A 51 -3.33 1.86 6.02
C SER A 51 -2.95 2.64 4.77
N LEU A 52 -1.89 2.21 4.09
CA LEU A 52 -1.45 2.80 2.84
C LEU A 52 -1.80 1.86 1.69
N LEU A 53 -2.97 2.07 1.10
CA LEU A 53 -3.48 1.28 -0.01
C LEU A 53 -3.19 1.96 -1.35
N PRO A 54 -2.95 1.20 -2.44
CA PRO A 54 -2.69 1.76 -3.76
C PRO A 54 -3.78 2.70 -4.28
N GLU A 55 -5.03 2.43 -3.94
CA GLU A 55 -6.18 3.26 -4.31
C GLU A 55 -6.16 4.65 -3.66
N LEU A 56 -5.25 4.89 -2.72
CA LEU A 56 -5.10 6.17 -2.01
C LEU A 56 -3.92 6.99 -2.52
N TYR A 57 -3.05 6.44 -3.36
CA TYR A 57 -1.81 7.13 -3.76
C TYR A 57 -2.11 8.49 -4.39
N ASP A 58 -3.02 8.56 -5.35
CA ASP A 58 -3.38 9.81 -6.01
C ASP A 58 -3.95 10.84 -5.03
N GLU A 59 -4.85 10.42 -4.14
CA GLU A 59 -5.48 11.31 -3.16
C GLU A 59 -4.49 11.81 -2.10
N ILE A 60 -3.55 10.96 -1.70
CA ILE A 60 -2.47 11.32 -0.76
C ILE A 60 -1.50 12.28 -1.44
N LEU A 61 -1.10 12.04 -2.70
CA LEU A 61 -0.24 12.94 -3.46
C LEU A 61 -0.88 14.31 -3.64
N GLU A 62 -2.17 14.35 -4.00
CA GLU A 62 -2.91 15.61 -4.11
C GLU A 62 -2.93 16.37 -2.78
N SER A 63 -3.15 15.67 -1.65
CA SER A 63 -3.11 16.27 -0.32
C SER A 63 -1.72 16.82 0.04
N LEU A 64 -0.67 16.03 -0.20
CA LEU A 64 0.72 16.43 0.08
C LEU A 64 1.14 17.65 -0.76
N ARG A 65 0.77 17.68 -2.05
CA ARG A 65 1.05 18.81 -2.96
C ARG A 65 0.32 20.10 -2.57
N ARG A 66 -0.81 19.99 -1.86
CA ARG A 66 -1.52 21.13 -1.25
C ARG A 66 -0.88 21.61 0.06
N GLY A 67 0.20 20.98 0.52
CA GLY A 67 0.88 21.30 1.77
C GLY A 67 0.31 20.60 3.01
N VAL A 68 -0.62 19.66 2.84
CA VAL A 68 -1.20 18.89 3.95
C VAL A 68 -0.21 17.84 4.44
N ARG A 69 0.01 17.73 5.74
CA ARG A 69 0.88 16.70 6.32
C ARG A 69 0.12 15.39 6.48
N VAL A 70 0.52 14.35 5.76
CA VAL A 70 -0.13 13.03 5.84
C VAL A 70 0.73 12.05 6.64
N TYR A 71 0.14 11.42 7.65
CA TYR A 71 0.80 10.54 8.60
C TYR A 71 0.25 9.12 8.54
N LEU A 72 1.12 8.12 8.41
CA LEU A 72 0.78 6.70 8.39
C LEU A 72 1.08 6.03 9.73
N LEU A 73 0.16 5.20 10.22
CA LEU A 73 0.36 4.39 11.42
C LEU A 73 1.52 3.39 11.24
N LYS A 74 2.49 3.39 12.17
CA LYS A 74 3.68 2.51 12.10
C LYS A 74 3.36 1.03 12.35
N ASP A 75 2.43 0.73 13.26
CA ASP A 75 2.04 -0.65 13.59
C ASP A 75 0.51 -0.78 13.68
N VAL A 76 -0.09 -1.38 12.65
CA VAL A 76 -1.54 -1.61 12.53
C VAL A 76 -2.04 -2.56 13.63
N ARG A 77 -1.19 -3.42 14.21
CA ARG A 77 -1.59 -4.32 15.30
C ARG A 77 -2.01 -3.55 16.56
N LYS A 78 -1.54 -2.32 16.74
CA LYS A 78 -2.02 -1.45 17.84
C LYS A 78 -3.52 -1.15 17.73
N LEU A 79 -4.01 -0.93 16.51
CA LEU A 79 -5.44 -0.72 16.25
C LEU A 79 -6.24 -2.00 16.56
N MET A 80 -5.77 -3.16 16.07
CA MET A 80 -6.44 -4.46 16.28
C MET A 80 -6.58 -4.83 17.76
N ARG A 81 -5.55 -4.55 18.58
CA ARG A 81 -5.61 -4.82 20.04
C ARG A 81 -6.66 -3.97 20.74
N MET A 82 -6.84 -2.73 20.30
CA MET A 82 -7.87 -1.84 20.83
C MET A 82 -9.28 -2.26 20.36
N GLU A 83 -9.41 -2.75 19.12
CA GLU A 83 -10.67 -3.27 18.59
C GLU A 83 -11.20 -4.49 19.36
N ASN A 84 -10.32 -5.41 19.79
CA ASN A 84 -10.73 -6.67 20.44
C ASN A 84 -11.59 -6.51 21.72
N ASN A 85 -11.57 -5.33 22.34
CA ASN A 85 -12.35 -5.03 23.54
C ASN A 85 -13.67 -4.29 23.25
N LEU A 86 -13.98 -4.00 21.98
CA LEU A 86 -15.16 -3.23 21.57
C LEU A 86 -15.94 -3.97 20.48
N LYS A 87 -17.25 -3.69 20.43
CA LYS A 87 -18.09 -4.16 19.32
C LYS A 87 -17.60 -3.47 18.04
N LYS A 88 -17.21 -4.28 17.05
CA LYS A 88 -16.68 -3.80 15.77
C LYS A 88 -17.74 -2.98 15.04
N ASN A 89 -17.50 -1.67 14.97
CA ASN A 89 -18.23 -0.77 14.09
C ASN A 89 -17.32 0.37 13.65
N ASP A 90 -17.73 0.99 12.56
CA ASP A 90 -17.06 2.07 11.86
C ASP A 90 -16.73 3.30 12.75
N GLU A 91 -17.64 3.65 13.66
CA GLU A 91 -17.48 4.82 14.55
C GLU A 91 -16.51 4.56 15.70
N ASN A 92 -16.58 3.37 16.31
CA ASN A 92 -15.65 2.92 17.34
C ASN A 92 -14.23 2.84 16.77
N ASN A 93 -14.08 2.35 15.54
CA ASN A 93 -12.80 2.32 14.84
C ASN A 93 -12.21 3.72 14.65
N ALA A 94 -13.00 4.67 14.14
CA ALA A 94 -12.57 6.07 13.99
C ALA A 94 -12.23 6.73 15.33
N MET A 95 -12.98 6.40 16.39
CA MET A 95 -12.74 6.90 17.75
C MET A 95 -11.47 6.33 18.38
N LEU A 96 -11.25 5.02 18.27
CA LEU A 96 -10.02 4.35 18.71
C LEU A 96 -8.81 4.93 17.98
N PHE A 97 -8.93 5.11 16.68
CA PHE A 97 -7.86 5.60 15.84
C PHE A 97 -7.40 7.01 16.26
N SER A 98 -8.33 7.90 16.61
CA SER A 98 -7.99 9.24 17.13
C SER A 98 -7.31 9.26 18.50
N ARG A 99 -7.37 8.15 19.26
CA ARG A 99 -6.73 8.03 20.58
C ARG A 99 -5.29 7.55 20.49
N ILE A 100 -4.83 7.15 19.30
CA ILE A 100 -3.46 6.72 19.11
C ILE A 100 -2.53 7.94 19.22
N PRO A 101 -1.46 7.88 20.04
CA PRO A 101 -0.49 8.98 20.15
C PRO A 101 0.15 9.30 18.80
N ARG A 102 0.41 10.59 18.53
CA ARG A 102 0.96 11.07 17.24
C ARG A 102 2.31 10.44 16.91
N GLU A 103 3.09 10.09 17.93
CA GLU A 103 4.42 9.47 17.83
C GLU A 103 4.35 8.06 17.24
N ALA A 104 3.19 7.41 17.32
CA ALA A 104 2.95 6.10 16.70
C ALA A 104 2.77 6.20 15.17
N PHE A 105 2.77 7.40 14.61
CA PHE A 105 2.67 7.64 13.18
C PHE A 105 4.00 8.12 12.60
N ARG A 106 4.17 7.91 11.30
CA ARG A 106 5.30 8.43 10.51
C ARG A 106 4.76 9.35 9.42
N LEU A 107 5.46 10.44 9.14
CA LEU A 107 5.12 11.34 8.04
C LEU A 107 5.39 10.62 6.71
N LEU A 108 4.50 10.82 5.74
CA LEU A 108 4.68 10.40 4.36
C LEU A 108 5.28 11.56 3.55
N THR A 109 6.18 11.24 2.63
CA THR A 109 6.76 12.22 1.70
C THR A 109 6.18 12.04 0.30
N ILE A 110 6.29 13.09 -0.53
CA ILE A 110 5.82 13.03 -1.92
C ILE A 110 6.59 11.95 -2.69
N GLU A 111 7.91 11.92 -2.53
CA GLU A 111 8.82 11.01 -3.22
C GLU A 111 8.51 9.54 -2.89
N GLU A 112 8.21 9.24 -1.62
CA GLU A 112 7.81 7.89 -1.21
C GLU A 112 6.54 7.44 -1.93
N ILE A 113 5.54 8.31 -2.03
CA ILE A 113 4.24 7.97 -2.61
C ILE A 113 4.31 7.92 -4.13
N GLU A 114 5.05 8.82 -4.78
CA GLU A 114 5.29 8.78 -6.23
C GLU A 114 5.98 7.47 -6.63
N LEU A 115 7.05 7.10 -5.94
CA LEU A 115 7.73 5.82 -6.16
C LEU A 115 6.75 4.64 -6.02
N LYS A 116 5.93 4.62 -4.96
CA LYS A 116 4.95 3.54 -4.76
C LYS A 116 3.90 3.52 -5.87
N ALA A 117 3.43 4.67 -6.32
CA ALA A 117 2.47 4.79 -7.41
C ALA A 117 3.02 4.29 -8.74
N GLU A 118 4.29 4.59 -9.03
CA GLU A 118 4.97 4.13 -10.26
C GLU A 118 5.32 2.64 -10.21
N THR A 119 5.77 2.15 -9.06
CA THR A 119 6.25 0.76 -8.92
C THR A 119 5.09 -0.23 -8.79
N HIS A 120 3.97 0.17 -8.19
CA HIS A 120 2.87 -0.75 -7.89
C HIS A 120 2.26 -1.47 -9.11
N PRO A 121 1.97 -0.79 -10.24
CA PRO A 121 1.52 -1.47 -11.46
C PRO A 121 2.51 -2.52 -11.98
N LEU A 122 3.81 -2.25 -11.87
CA LEU A 122 4.86 -3.16 -12.31
C LEU A 122 4.91 -4.42 -11.43
N ILE A 123 4.83 -4.25 -10.11
CA ILE A 123 4.75 -5.37 -9.15
C ILE A 123 3.51 -6.22 -9.45
N ASN A 124 2.35 -5.61 -9.62
CA ASN A 124 1.11 -6.35 -9.95
C ASN A 124 1.24 -7.16 -11.24
N LYS A 125 1.85 -6.57 -12.28
CA LYS A 125 2.10 -7.25 -13.56
C LYS A 125 3.07 -8.42 -13.39
N TYR A 126 4.14 -8.24 -12.62
CA TYR A 126 5.10 -9.29 -12.29
C TYR A 126 4.42 -10.45 -11.53
N GLU A 127 3.65 -10.16 -10.48
CA GLU A 127 2.92 -11.17 -9.71
C GLU A 127 1.92 -11.94 -10.57
N TRP A 128 1.19 -11.22 -11.43
CA TRP A 128 0.27 -11.81 -12.40
C TRP A 128 0.99 -12.81 -13.31
N LEU A 129 2.14 -12.42 -13.89
CA LEU A 129 2.95 -13.28 -14.75
C LEU A 129 3.41 -14.53 -14.01
N VAL A 130 3.94 -14.38 -12.79
CA VAL A 130 4.40 -15.50 -11.96
C VAL A 130 3.26 -16.47 -11.67
N ARG A 131 2.10 -15.95 -11.26
CA ARG A 131 0.92 -16.75 -10.93
C ARG A 131 0.36 -17.49 -12.15
N TRP A 132 0.23 -16.81 -13.29
CA TRP A 132 -0.29 -17.43 -14.51
C TRP A 132 0.68 -18.46 -15.08
N ARG A 133 1.99 -18.17 -15.06
CA ARG A 133 3.01 -19.15 -15.47
C ARG A 133 2.93 -20.43 -14.66
N LYS A 134 2.71 -20.32 -13.34
CA LYS A 134 2.50 -21.50 -12.46
C LYS A 134 1.26 -22.31 -12.85
N GLN A 135 0.16 -21.64 -13.18
CA GLN A 135 -1.08 -22.31 -13.63
C GLN A 135 -0.90 -22.99 -14.99
N LEU A 136 -0.31 -22.31 -15.98
CA LEU A 136 -0.08 -22.87 -17.31
C LEU A 136 0.87 -24.08 -17.26
N ARG A 137 1.94 -24.02 -16.44
CA ARG A 137 2.83 -25.17 -16.23
C ARG A 137 2.08 -26.39 -15.68
N LYS A 138 1.10 -26.17 -14.80
CA LYS A 138 0.26 -27.24 -14.28
C LYS A 138 -0.60 -27.85 -15.40
N LEU A 139 -1.27 -27.02 -16.20
CA LEU A 139 -2.08 -27.50 -17.33
C LEU A 139 -1.27 -28.30 -18.34
N VAL A 140 -0.07 -27.84 -18.68
CA VAL A 140 0.86 -28.58 -19.56
C VAL A 140 1.24 -29.93 -18.95
N LYS A 141 1.54 -29.96 -17.63
CA LYS A 141 1.85 -31.20 -16.92
C LYS A 141 0.67 -32.18 -16.92
N ASP A 142 -0.54 -31.66 -16.86
CA ASP A 142 -1.79 -32.42 -16.88
C ASP A 142 -2.21 -32.84 -18.31
N GLY A 143 -1.39 -32.56 -19.33
CA GLY A 143 -1.59 -33.00 -20.73
C GLY A 143 -2.29 -31.96 -21.63
N TYR A 144 -2.65 -30.80 -21.09
CA TYR A 144 -3.32 -29.73 -21.84
C TYR A 144 -2.29 -28.72 -22.35
N ASP A 145 -1.78 -28.93 -23.57
CA ASP A 145 -0.83 -28.01 -24.22
C ASP A 145 -1.46 -27.33 -25.44
N TYR A 146 -2.29 -26.32 -25.19
CA TYR A 146 -2.86 -25.44 -26.23
C TYR A 146 -1.86 -24.36 -26.66
N ASN A 147 -0.62 -24.76 -26.95
CA ASN A 147 0.53 -23.87 -27.14
C ASN A 147 0.93 -23.10 -25.87
N PHE A 148 0.63 -23.66 -24.69
CA PHE A 148 0.96 -23.02 -23.42
C PHE A 148 2.47 -22.99 -23.15
N LYS A 149 3.23 -23.94 -23.71
CA LYS A 149 4.70 -23.92 -23.62
C LYS A 149 5.29 -22.64 -24.24
N GLU A 150 4.81 -22.22 -25.40
CA GLU A 150 5.29 -20.98 -26.03
C GLU A 150 4.83 -19.74 -25.26
N SER A 151 3.57 -19.72 -24.81
CA SER A 151 3.07 -18.66 -23.92
C SER A 151 3.91 -18.51 -22.65
N ILE A 152 4.30 -19.64 -22.02
CA ILE A 152 5.21 -19.65 -20.85
C ILE A 152 6.57 -19.04 -21.19
N ARG A 153 7.12 -19.31 -22.38
CA ARG A 153 8.41 -18.77 -22.84
C ARG A 153 8.34 -17.25 -23.00
N LEU A 154 7.30 -16.74 -23.68
CA LEU A 154 7.09 -15.30 -23.86
C LEU A 154 6.85 -14.58 -22.53
N MET A 155 6.02 -15.16 -21.64
CA MET A 155 5.79 -14.63 -20.30
C MET A 155 7.07 -14.58 -19.45
N GLU A 156 8.00 -15.51 -19.66
CA GLU A 156 9.30 -15.50 -18.98
C GLU A 156 10.18 -14.34 -19.43
N MET A 157 10.16 -14.03 -20.73
CA MET A 157 10.87 -12.86 -21.28
C MET A 157 10.28 -11.57 -20.70
N ASP A 158 8.95 -11.43 -20.72
CA ASP A 158 8.26 -10.28 -20.13
C ASP A 158 8.53 -10.14 -18.63
N ARG A 159 8.54 -11.26 -17.90
CA ARG A 159 8.84 -11.27 -16.45
C ARG A 159 10.24 -10.75 -16.17
N ARG A 160 11.24 -11.21 -16.93
CA ARG A 160 12.62 -10.74 -16.79
C ARG A 160 12.69 -9.25 -17.06
N LYS A 161 12.14 -8.81 -18.20
CA LYS A 161 12.08 -7.39 -18.56
C LYS A 161 11.51 -6.51 -17.45
N ILE A 162 10.32 -6.84 -16.93
CA ILE A 162 9.68 -6.06 -15.85
C ILE A 162 10.54 -6.08 -14.58
N SER A 163 11.09 -7.24 -14.22
CA SER A 163 11.89 -7.37 -13.00
C SER A 163 13.20 -6.58 -13.09
N SER A 164 14.01 -6.81 -14.14
CA SER A 164 15.36 -6.27 -14.24
C SER A 164 15.42 -4.85 -14.81
N GLU A 165 14.58 -4.52 -15.79
CA GLU A 165 14.68 -3.23 -16.50
C GLU A 165 13.74 -2.16 -15.94
N GLU A 166 12.61 -2.56 -15.37
CA GLU A 166 11.59 -1.61 -14.92
C GLU A 166 11.61 -1.46 -13.39
N ILE A 167 11.39 -2.55 -12.64
CA ILE A 167 11.32 -2.52 -11.17
C ILE A 167 12.70 -2.25 -10.57
N ILE A 168 13.73 -3.06 -10.88
CA ILE A 168 15.06 -2.89 -10.30
C ILE A 168 15.60 -1.50 -10.64
N ARG A 169 15.45 -1.01 -11.88
CA ARG A 169 15.89 0.35 -12.26
C ARG A 169 15.22 1.45 -11.43
N GLN A 170 13.93 1.33 -11.14
CA GLN A 170 13.22 2.31 -10.30
C GLN A 170 13.73 2.27 -8.85
N VAL A 171 13.93 1.08 -8.30
CA VAL A 171 14.32 0.93 -6.89
C VAL A 171 15.82 1.18 -6.68
N ASP A 172 16.69 0.85 -7.64
CA ASP A 172 18.14 1.08 -7.59
C ASP A 172 18.52 2.56 -7.51
N SER A 173 17.64 3.44 -7.99
CA SER A 173 17.77 4.88 -7.80
C SER A 173 17.63 5.34 -6.34
N LEU A 174 17.14 4.47 -5.45
CA LEU A 174 16.94 4.81 -4.05
C LEU A 174 18.23 4.61 -3.24
N PRO A 175 18.62 5.58 -2.40
CA PRO A 175 19.83 5.48 -1.57
C PRO A 175 19.88 4.23 -0.68
N ILE A 176 18.71 3.70 -0.29
CA ILE A 176 18.57 2.55 0.60
C ILE A 176 18.59 1.21 -0.12
N TYR A 177 18.51 1.17 -1.45
CA TYR A 177 18.36 -0.08 -2.19
C TYR A 177 19.57 -0.99 -2.02
N GLY A 178 20.79 -0.44 -2.12
CA GLY A 178 22.01 -1.20 -1.88
C GLY A 178 22.00 -1.86 -0.50
N GLU A 179 21.63 -1.15 0.56
CA GLU A 179 21.57 -1.71 1.91
C GLU A 179 20.53 -2.82 2.08
N ILE A 180 19.35 -2.64 1.49
CA ILE A 180 18.27 -3.64 1.53
C ILE A 180 18.65 -4.87 0.70
N TRP A 181 19.22 -4.66 -0.48
CA TRP A 181 19.70 -5.70 -1.38
C TRP A 181 20.79 -6.54 -0.70
N TRP A 182 21.79 -5.89 -0.11
CA TRP A 182 22.87 -6.59 0.59
C TRP A 182 22.35 -7.43 1.76
N LYS A 183 21.45 -6.88 2.58
CA LYS A 183 20.80 -7.66 3.65
C LYS A 183 20.00 -8.83 3.11
N ALA A 184 19.30 -8.66 1.99
CA ALA A 184 18.54 -9.74 1.36
C ALA A 184 19.48 -10.85 0.86
N CYS A 185 20.57 -10.50 0.19
CA CYS A 185 21.59 -11.46 -0.27
C CYS A 185 22.24 -12.22 0.88
N GLU A 186 22.57 -11.52 1.98
CA GLU A 186 23.12 -12.12 3.20
C GLU A 186 22.15 -13.14 3.82
N ILE A 187 20.88 -12.76 3.98
CA ILE A 187 19.82 -13.66 4.52
C ILE A 187 19.62 -14.88 3.61
N LEU A 188 19.70 -14.68 2.30
CA LEU A 188 19.47 -15.74 1.31
C LEU A 188 20.72 -16.60 1.06
N GLY A 189 21.87 -16.28 1.67
CA GLY A 189 23.12 -16.99 1.45
C GLY A 189 23.62 -16.88 0.01
N ALA A 190 23.21 -15.85 -0.73
CA ALA A 190 23.65 -15.61 -2.09
C ALA A 190 25.05 -14.97 -2.04
N GLN A 191 26.08 -15.72 -2.40
CA GLN A 191 27.41 -15.16 -2.71
C GLN A 191 27.38 -14.65 -4.15
N GLU A 192 27.69 -13.37 -4.38
CA GLU A 192 27.98 -12.90 -5.73
C GLU A 192 29.47 -13.08 -6.04
N GLU A 193 29.75 -13.84 -7.11
CA GLU A 193 30.97 -13.68 -7.90
C GLU A 193 30.83 -12.39 -8.75
N ARG A 194 31.88 -11.56 -8.71
CA ARG A 194 32.01 -10.32 -9.48
C ARG A 194 32.15 -10.56 -10.98
#